data_AF-A0A3E1BFW7-F1
#
_entry.id   AF-A0A3E1BFW7-F1
#
_cell.length_a   1.000
_cell.length_b   1.000
_cell.length_c   1.000
_cell.angle_alpha   90.00
_cell.angle_beta   90.00
_cell.angle_gamma   90.00
#
_symmetry.space_group_name_H-M   'P 1'
#
loop_
_entity.id
_entity.type
_entity.pdbx_description
1 polymer ?
#
loop_
_entity_poly.entity_id
_entity_poly.type
_entity_poly.pdbx_seq_one_letter_code
_entity_poly.pdbx_strand_id
1 'polypeptide(L)'
;MSVRCVDTDDDTPLQRAIPMTHEILPADERLLAEVEAWLDAEEVAYKAAFEAWKANDYEGDAPVRGFRCNWDSAKRAWREGHSKIHVFVVGDQAVGFLDGTDILEIRPGFRGNGYGRLLADFMVKSAGDEGRSVVKIEIAPASAEPFWECMGFTLMDDRPSSGGGTFAFKVLPRTFNLGDGERVPYMISFFTQRERYKDEPKAFAQFDGIGEQLRDGRIQLQERAFCFNPEDDQHVDYFVKIELDGRLVHFDKAKYEESTSFGVERDPGYDFYIERINPKHASV
;
A
#
# COMPACT_ATOMS: atom_id res chain seq x y z
N MET A 1 11.68 -64.31 1.46
CA MET A 1 10.56 -64.49 0.50
C MET A 1 10.00 -63.10 0.21
N SER A 2 10.79 -62.24 -0.43
CA SER A 2 10.64 -61.74 -1.82
C SER A 2 9.26 -61.12 -2.09
N VAL A 3 9.17 -59.81 -1.81
CA VAL A 3 8.14 -58.90 -2.34
C VAL A 3 8.66 -58.46 -3.71
N ARG A 4 7.89 -58.73 -4.76
CA ARG A 4 8.20 -58.31 -6.13
C ARG A 4 7.93 -56.81 -6.28
N CYS A 5 8.95 -56.06 -6.66
CA CYS A 5 8.78 -54.75 -7.30
C CYS A 5 8.08 -54.98 -8.63
N VAL A 6 6.93 -54.32 -8.82
CA VAL A 6 6.28 -54.21 -10.13
C VAL A 6 6.68 -52.83 -10.64
N ASP A 7 7.63 -52.81 -11.56
CA ASP A 7 7.92 -51.64 -12.38
C ASP A 7 6.73 -51.44 -13.32
N THR A 8 5.95 -50.40 -13.07
CA THR A 8 5.04 -49.84 -14.08
C THR A 8 5.75 -48.66 -14.70
N ASP A 9 6.38 -48.92 -15.85
CA ASP A 9 6.80 -47.90 -16.81
C ASP A 9 5.53 -47.23 -17.37
N ASP A 10 5.02 -46.23 -16.65
CA ASP A 10 4.03 -45.29 -17.17
C ASP A 10 4.77 -44.07 -17.74
N ASP A 11 5.33 -44.27 -18.92
CA ASP A 11 6.06 -43.27 -19.71
C ASP A 11 5.06 -42.31 -20.38
N THR A 12 4.19 -41.71 -19.56
CA THR A 12 3.30 -40.63 -20.00
C THR A 12 4.15 -39.37 -20.11
N PRO A 13 4.29 -38.76 -21.31
CA PRO A 13 5.06 -37.54 -21.46
C PRO A 13 4.43 -36.46 -20.57
N LEU A 14 5.18 -36.01 -19.56
CA LEU A 14 4.87 -34.78 -18.83
C LEU A 14 4.82 -33.67 -19.88
N GLN A 15 3.61 -33.37 -20.38
CA GLN A 15 3.33 -32.20 -21.17
C GLN A 15 3.78 -31.02 -20.33
N ARG A 16 4.98 -30.50 -20.63
CA ARG A 16 5.44 -29.24 -20.08
C ARG A 16 4.38 -28.23 -20.46
N ALA A 17 3.59 -27.81 -19.48
CA ALA A 17 2.62 -26.76 -19.65
C ALA A 17 3.34 -25.58 -20.30
N ILE A 18 2.88 -25.18 -21.49
CA ILE A 18 3.39 -23.98 -22.15
C ILE A 18 3.15 -22.84 -21.15
N PRO A 19 4.18 -22.11 -20.73
CA PRO A 19 4.00 -21.03 -19.77
C PRO A 19 3.00 -20.03 -20.36
N MET A 20 1.86 -19.86 -19.67
CA MET A 20 0.87 -18.88 -20.08
C MET A 20 1.46 -17.49 -19.93
N THR A 21 1.41 -16.70 -21.00
CA THR A 21 1.81 -15.30 -20.98
C THR A 21 0.87 -14.52 -20.07
N HIS A 22 1.43 -13.61 -19.27
CA HIS A 22 0.67 -12.74 -18.39
C HIS A 22 1.17 -11.31 -18.51
N GLU A 23 0.26 -10.35 -18.33
CA GLU A 23 0.55 -8.93 -18.43
C GLU A 23 -0.37 -8.11 -17.51
N ILE A 24 0.08 -6.91 -17.15
CA ILE A 24 -0.72 -5.92 -16.42
C ILE A 24 -0.92 -4.74 -17.35
N LEU A 25 -2.17 -4.50 -17.73
CA LEU A 25 -2.55 -3.47 -18.68
C LEU A 25 -3.35 -2.36 -18.00
N PRO A 26 -3.24 -1.10 -18.45
CA PRO A 26 -4.25 -0.10 -18.14
C PRO A 26 -5.63 -0.61 -18.57
N ALA A 27 -6.65 -0.35 -17.77
CA ALA A 27 -8.01 -0.73 -18.10
C ALA A 27 -8.48 -0.04 -19.39
N ASP A 28 -9.31 -0.75 -20.14
CA ASP A 28 -10.16 -0.23 -21.20
C ASP A 28 -11.59 -0.77 -21.02
N GLU A 29 -12.56 -0.27 -21.79
CA GLU A 29 -13.96 -0.69 -21.65
C GLU A 29 -14.16 -2.20 -21.88
N ARG A 30 -13.34 -2.84 -22.73
CA ARG A 30 -13.42 -4.29 -22.99
C ARG A 30 -12.98 -5.07 -21.75
N LEU A 31 -11.81 -4.74 -21.21
CA LEU A 31 -11.25 -5.38 -20.02
C LEU A 31 -12.16 -5.16 -18.80
N LEU A 32 -12.72 -3.96 -18.65
CA LEU A 32 -13.68 -3.69 -17.57
C LEU A 32 -14.97 -4.47 -17.73
N ALA A 33 -15.44 -4.72 -18.95
CA ALA A 33 -16.61 -5.56 -19.20
C ALA A 33 -16.33 -7.04 -18.86
N GLU A 34 -15.13 -7.54 -19.15
CA GLU A 34 -14.73 -8.89 -18.73
C GLU A 34 -14.64 -9.02 -17.21
N VAL A 35 -14.07 -8.01 -16.54
CA VAL A 35 -14.02 -7.93 -15.07
C VAL A 35 -15.42 -7.93 -14.46
N GLU A 36 -16.29 -7.08 -14.98
CA GLU A 36 -17.69 -6.99 -14.56
C GLU A 36 -18.42 -8.32 -14.70
N ALA A 37 -18.24 -9.02 -15.83
CA ALA A 37 -18.92 -10.28 -16.10
C ALA A 37 -18.58 -11.37 -15.07
N TRP A 38 -17.31 -11.49 -14.64
CA TRP A 38 -16.97 -12.48 -13.62
C TRP A 38 -17.29 -12.01 -12.19
N LEU A 39 -17.28 -10.70 -11.91
CA LEU A 39 -17.78 -10.16 -10.64
C LEU A 39 -19.29 -10.40 -10.48
N ASP A 40 -20.07 -10.25 -11.56
CA ASP A 40 -21.50 -10.57 -11.57
C ASP A 40 -21.74 -12.06 -11.30
N ALA A 41 -20.95 -12.94 -11.92
CA ALA A 41 -21.02 -14.37 -11.68
C ALA A 41 -20.65 -14.75 -10.23
N GLU A 42 -19.62 -14.10 -9.66
CA GLU A 42 -19.22 -14.28 -8.26
C GLU A 42 -20.33 -13.82 -7.30
N GLU A 43 -20.97 -12.67 -7.54
CA GLU A 43 -22.07 -12.17 -6.73
C GLU A 43 -23.31 -13.07 -6.77
N VAL A 44 -23.63 -13.65 -7.94
CA VAL A 44 -24.70 -14.65 -8.07
C VAL A 44 -24.38 -15.89 -7.24
N ALA A 45 -23.15 -16.41 -7.34
CA ALA A 45 -22.70 -17.56 -6.56
C ALA A 45 -22.73 -17.29 -5.06
N TYR A 46 -22.27 -16.10 -4.63
CA TYR A 46 -22.33 -15.65 -3.25
C TYR A 46 -23.77 -15.62 -2.72
N LYS A 47 -24.71 -15.01 -3.44
CA LYS A 47 -26.12 -14.94 -3.02
C LYS A 47 -26.73 -16.33 -2.84
N ALA A 48 -26.45 -17.25 -3.76
CA ALA A 48 -26.93 -18.63 -3.66
C ALA A 48 -26.33 -19.33 -2.43
N ALA A 49 -25.02 -19.19 -2.20
CA ALA A 49 -24.34 -19.76 -1.04
C ALA A 49 -24.85 -19.15 0.28
N PHE A 50 -25.12 -17.85 0.29
CA PHE A 50 -25.62 -17.14 1.46
C PHE A 50 -27.04 -17.58 1.84
N GLU A 51 -27.94 -17.73 0.88
CA GLU A 51 -29.28 -18.27 1.14
C GLU A 51 -29.22 -19.73 1.62
N ALA A 52 -28.30 -20.55 1.10
CA ALA A 52 -28.09 -21.91 1.58
C ALA A 52 -27.55 -21.95 3.02
N TRP A 53 -26.55 -21.11 3.34
CA TRP A 53 -26.00 -20.97 4.70
C TRP A 53 -27.06 -20.52 5.70
N LYS A 54 -27.86 -19.52 5.32
CA LYS A 54 -29.01 -19.05 6.11
C LYS A 54 -30.09 -20.11 6.29
N ALA A 55 -30.41 -20.88 5.25
CA ALA A 55 -31.37 -21.99 5.33
C ALA A 55 -30.88 -23.12 6.24
N ASN A 56 -29.55 -23.23 6.42
CA ASN A 56 -28.90 -24.16 7.34
C ASN A 56 -28.61 -23.52 8.72
N ASP A 57 -29.44 -22.55 9.15
CA ASP A 57 -29.34 -21.84 10.43
C ASP A 57 -27.94 -21.30 10.74
N TYR A 58 -27.24 -20.84 9.69
CA TYR A 58 -25.88 -20.29 9.78
C TYR A 58 -24.82 -21.28 10.26
N GLU A 59 -25.06 -22.59 10.17
CA GLU A 59 -24.04 -23.59 10.47
C GLU A 59 -22.95 -23.62 9.40
N GLY A 60 -21.69 -23.63 9.86
CA GLY A 60 -20.49 -23.63 9.01
C GLY A 60 -19.96 -22.23 8.72
N ASP A 61 -18.98 -22.15 7.81
CA ASP A 61 -18.34 -20.89 7.44
C ASP A 61 -19.29 -20.01 6.62
N ALA A 62 -19.36 -18.73 6.98
CA ALA A 62 -20.09 -17.74 6.18
C ALA A 62 -19.46 -17.63 4.78
N PRO A 63 -20.26 -17.59 3.71
CA PRO A 63 -19.72 -17.39 2.38
C PRO A 63 -19.06 -16.02 2.26
N VAL A 64 -17.91 -15.98 1.59
CA VAL A 64 -17.17 -14.74 1.35
C VAL A 64 -17.79 -14.02 0.15
N ARG A 65 -18.08 -12.73 0.32
CA ARG A 65 -18.53 -11.87 -0.77
C ARG A 65 -17.34 -11.22 -1.47
N GLY A 66 -17.33 -11.23 -2.80
CA GLY A 66 -16.33 -10.51 -3.60
C GLY A 66 -16.61 -9.01 -3.75
N PHE A 67 -15.83 -8.32 -4.58
CA PHE A 67 -15.85 -6.86 -4.72
C PHE A 67 -17.03 -6.27 -5.51
N ARG A 68 -17.95 -7.09 -6.04
CA ARG A 68 -19.01 -6.62 -6.95
C ARG A 68 -19.84 -5.46 -6.40
N CYS A 69 -20.05 -5.39 -5.08
CA CYS A 69 -20.82 -4.36 -4.40
C CYS A 69 -20.31 -2.92 -4.65
N ASN A 70 -19.01 -2.75 -4.88
CA ASN A 70 -18.38 -1.44 -5.06
C ASN A 70 -17.89 -1.20 -6.50
N TRP A 71 -18.02 -2.19 -7.38
CA TRP A 71 -17.51 -2.15 -8.74
C TRP A 71 -18.06 -0.98 -9.57
N ASP A 72 -19.36 -0.68 -9.48
CA ASP A 72 -19.97 0.39 -10.28
C ASP A 72 -19.37 1.76 -9.93
N SER A 73 -19.02 1.98 -8.66
CA SER A 73 -18.36 3.21 -8.20
C SER A 73 -16.92 3.30 -8.70
N ALA A 74 -16.15 2.21 -8.64
CA ALA A 74 -14.79 2.14 -9.16
C ALA A 74 -14.76 2.40 -10.68
N LYS A 75 -15.64 1.74 -11.43
CA LYS A 75 -15.78 1.89 -12.88
C LYS A 75 -16.20 3.32 -13.28
N ARG A 76 -17.11 3.94 -12.52
CA ARG A 76 -17.47 5.36 -12.73
C ARG A 76 -16.28 6.28 -12.46
N ALA A 77 -15.58 6.12 -11.34
CA ALA A 77 -14.41 6.94 -11.01
C ALA A 77 -13.32 6.83 -12.08
N TRP A 78 -13.09 5.64 -12.64
CA TRP A 78 -12.17 5.44 -13.76
C TRP A 78 -12.62 6.20 -15.02
N ARG A 79 -13.90 6.09 -15.41
CA ARG A 79 -14.45 6.81 -16.58
C ARG A 79 -14.37 8.33 -16.44
N GLU A 80 -14.49 8.82 -15.22
CA GLU A 80 -14.39 10.25 -14.88
C GLU A 80 -12.93 10.73 -14.75
N GLY A 81 -11.96 9.81 -14.83
CA GLY A 81 -10.53 10.12 -14.69
C GLY A 81 -10.09 10.38 -13.25
N HIS A 82 -10.90 9.98 -12.27
CA HIS A 82 -10.61 10.10 -10.84
C HIS A 82 -9.85 8.90 -10.27
N SER A 83 -9.86 7.75 -10.95
CA SER A 83 -9.10 6.56 -10.55
C SER A 83 -8.35 5.92 -11.72
N LYS A 84 -7.38 5.06 -11.39
CA LYS A 84 -6.58 4.30 -12.34
C LYS A 84 -6.79 2.81 -12.07
N ILE A 85 -7.46 2.12 -12.98
CA ILE A 85 -7.63 0.68 -12.91
C ILE A 85 -6.59 0.02 -13.83
N HIS A 86 -5.87 -0.95 -13.30
CA HIS A 86 -5.02 -1.87 -14.05
C HIS A 86 -5.64 -3.26 -14.01
N VAL A 87 -5.56 -4.00 -15.12
CA VAL A 87 -6.15 -5.32 -15.27
C VAL A 87 -5.02 -6.33 -15.51
N PHE A 88 -5.04 -7.40 -14.73
CA PHE A 88 -4.14 -8.54 -14.88
C PHE A 88 -4.73 -9.53 -15.89
N VAL A 89 -4.04 -9.73 -16.99
CA VAL A 89 -4.46 -10.59 -18.11
C VAL A 89 -3.58 -11.83 -18.15
N VAL A 90 -4.20 -13.00 -18.32
CA VAL A 90 -3.51 -14.29 -18.54
C VAL A 90 -4.04 -14.88 -19.83
N GLY A 91 -3.15 -15.09 -20.80
CA GLY A 91 -3.56 -15.40 -22.17
C GLY A 91 -4.35 -14.22 -22.76
N ASP A 92 -5.63 -14.44 -23.02
CA ASP A 92 -6.57 -13.44 -23.56
C ASP A 92 -7.67 -13.04 -22.56
N GLN A 93 -7.54 -13.44 -21.29
CA GLN A 93 -8.61 -13.28 -20.29
C GLN A 93 -8.22 -12.29 -19.20
N ALA A 94 -9.12 -11.38 -18.85
CA ALA A 94 -9.00 -10.60 -17.62
C ALA A 94 -9.24 -11.50 -16.38
N VAL A 95 -8.21 -11.67 -15.54
CA VAL A 95 -8.26 -12.58 -14.37
C VAL A 95 -8.00 -11.89 -13.04
N GLY A 96 -7.70 -10.60 -13.04
CA GLY A 96 -7.61 -9.78 -11.83
C GLY A 96 -7.59 -8.31 -12.17
N PHE A 97 -7.79 -7.45 -11.17
CA PHE A 97 -7.67 -6.01 -11.33
C PHE A 97 -7.15 -5.34 -10.06
N LEU A 98 -6.58 -4.15 -10.26
CA LEU A 98 -6.09 -3.25 -9.23
C LEU A 98 -6.69 -1.86 -9.49
N ASP A 99 -7.46 -1.32 -8.56
CA ASP A 99 -7.88 0.10 -8.57
C ASP A 99 -6.96 0.92 -7.66
N GLY A 100 -6.05 1.68 -8.27
CA GLY A 100 -5.05 2.48 -7.57
C GLY A 100 -4.17 1.66 -6.63
N THR A 101 -4.27 1.97 -5.33
CA THR A 101 -3.61 1.24 -4.23
C THR A 101 -4.60 0.54 -3.30
N ASP A 102 -5.88 0.57 -3.64
CA ASP A 102 -6.94 0.43 -2.65
C ASP A 102 -7.66 -0.91 -2.78
N ILE A 103 -7.84 -1.40 -4.02
CA ILE A 103 -8.59 -2.62 -4.29
C ILE A 103 -7.79 -3.54 -5.20
N LEU A 104 -7.47 -4.74 -4.71
CA LEU A 104 -6.81 -5.79 -5.47
C LEU A 104 -7.66 -7.04 -5.42
N GLU A 105 -8.11 -7.53 -6.58
CA GLU A 105 -8.97 -8.71 -6.68
C GLU A 105 -8.44 -9.67 -7.75
N ILE A 106 -8.48 -10.97 -7.47
CA ILE A 106 -8.15 -12.04 -8.41
C ILE A 106 -9.36 -12.92 -8.57
N ARG A 107 -9.77 -13.16 -9.82
CA ARG A 107 -10.89 -14.03 -10.18
C ARG A 107 -10.78 -15.39 -9.46
N PRO A 108 -11.84 -15.89 -8.80
CA PRO A 108 -11.77 -17.07 -7.92
C PRO A 108 -11.01 -18.28 -8.48
N GLY A 109 -11.28 -18.68 -9.73
CA GLY A 109 -10.64 -19.83 -10.37
C GLY A 109 -9.15 -19.65 -10.69
N PHE A 110 -8.60 -18.45 -10.55
CA PHE A 110 -7.20 -18.11 -10.79
C PHE A 110 -6.43 -17.84 -9.48
N ARG A 111 -7.10 -17.83 -8.33
CA ARG A 111 -6.46 -17.68 -7.01
C ARG A 111 -5.53 -18.86 -6.73
N GLY A 112 -4.51 -18.64 -5.89
CA GLY A 112 -3.51 -19.68 -5.54
C GLY A 112 -2.40 -19.92 -6.58
N ASN A 113 -2.45 -19.26 -7.75
CA ASN A 113 -1.45 -19.42 -8.81
C ASN A 113 -0.34 -18.34 -8.81
N GLY A 114 -0.22 -17.56 -7.73
CA GLY A 114 0.78 -16.49 -7.61
C GLY A 114 0.43 -15.16 -8.28
N TYR A 115 -0.69 -15.04 -9.00
CA TYR A 115 -1.08 -13.79 -9.67
C TYR A 115 -1.35 -12.63 -8.72
N GLY A 116 -1.90 -12.89 -7.53
CA GLY A 116 -2.07 -11.87 -6.49
C GLY A 116 -0.74 -11.23 -6.07
N ARG A 117 0.34 -12.02 -5.99
CA ARG A 117 1.68 -11.52 -5.68
C ARG A 117 2.17 -10.56 -6.77
N LEU A 118 2.06 -10.96 -8.04
CA LEU A 118 2.48 -10.12 -9.17
C LEU A 118 1.74 -8.78 -9.21
N LEU A 119 0.44 -8.80 -8.94
CA LEU A 119 -0.37 -7.59 -8.92
C LEU A 119 -0.08 -6.71 -7.68
N ALA A 120 0.19 -7.32 -6.53
CA ALA A 120 0.60 -6.60 -5.31
C ALA A 120 2.00 -5.98 -5.45
N ASP A 121 2.96 -6.69 -6.07
CA ASP A 121 4.29 -6.15 -6.39
C ASP A 121 4.17 -4.97 -7.35
N PHE A 122 3.31 -5.08 -8.38
CA PHE A 122 3.01 -3.97 -9.28
C PHE A 122 2.41 -2.77 -8.55
N MET A 123 1.46 -2.99 -7.62
CA MET A 123 0.87 -1.95 -6.79
C MET A 123 1.93 -1.22 -5.95
N VAL A 124 2.76 -1.97 -5.22
CA VAL A 124 3.83 -1.42 -4.37
C VAL A 124 4.85 -0.65 -5.19
N LYS A 125 5.27 -1.19 -6.33
CA LYS A 125 6.20 -0.53 -7.24
C LYS A 125 5.60 0.78 -7.78
N SER A 126 4.36 0.73 -8.25
CA SER A 126 3.68 1.91 -8.81
C SER A 126 3.52 3.01 -7.75
N ALA A 127 3.14 2.64 -6.52
CA ALA A 127 3.07 3.58 -5.40
C ALA A 127 4.43 4.24 -5.10
N GLY A 128 5.52 3.46 -5.14
CA GLY A 128 6.88 3.97 -4.98
C GLY A 128 7.31 4.89 -6.12
N ASP A 129 7.00 4.53 -7.37
CA ASP A 129 7.29 5.36 -8.55
C ASP A 129 6.50 6.68 -8.54
N GLU A 130 5.28 6.68 -7.99
CA GLU A 130 4.49 7.88 -7.73
C GLU A 130 5.04 8.73 -6.57
N GLY A 131 6.02 8.21 -5.82
CA GLY A 131 6.67 8.92 -4.73
C GLY A 131 5.89 8.88 -3.41
N ARG A 132 5.02 7.90 -3.20
CA ARG A 132 4.35 7.68 -1.90
C ARG A 132 5.35 7.17 -0.86
N SER A 133 5.15 7.56 0.40
CA SER A 133 5.96 7.11 1.54
C SER A 133 5.41 5.82 2.15
N VAL A 134 4.09 5.62 2.09
CA VAL A 134 3.40 4.47 2.68
C VAL A 134 2.28 3.99 1.75
N VAL A 135 2.17 2.67 1.58
CA VAL A 135 0.97 2.03 1.03
C VAL A 135 0.10 1.58 2.19
N LYS A 136 -1.18 1.94 2.15
CA LYS A 136 -2.17 1.64 3.20
C LYS A 136 -3.27 0.84 2.54
N ILE A 137 -3.66 -0.28 3.13
CA ILE A 137 -4.70 -1.16 2.62
C ILE A 137 -5.65 -1.57 3.73
N GLU A 138 -6.83 -2.01 3.33
CA GLU A 138 -7.74 -2.74 4.20
C GLU A 138 -7.88 -4.17 3.67
N ILE A 139 -7.69 -5.15 4.54
CA ILE A 139 -7.71 -6.56 4.19
C ILE A 139 -9.10 -7.11 4.47
N ALA A 140 -9.82 -7.43 3.40
CA ALA A 140 -11.08 -8.15 3.44
C ALA A 140 -11.11 -9.18 2.30
N PRO A 141 -11.32 -10.47 2.57
CA PRO A 141 -11.54 -11.09 3.89
C PRO A 141 -10.25 -11.22 4.72
N ALA A 142 -10.40 -11.40 6.04
CA ALA A 142 -9.29 -11.65 6.98
C ALA A 142 -8.43 -12.86 6.61
N SER A 143 -8.97 -13.84 5.88
CA SER A 143 -8.19 -14.98 5.37
C SER A 143 -7.07 -14.59 4.40
N ALA A 144 -7.04 -13.35 3.90
CA ALA A 144 -5.95 -12.80 3.09
C ALA A 144 -4.81 -12.15 3.92
N GLU A 145 -4.95 -12.05 5.25
CA GLU A 145 -3.92 -11.48 6.14
C GLU A 145 -2.53 -12.12 5.96
N PRO A 146 -2.38 -13.47 5.98
CA PRO A 146 -1.06 -14.10 5.82
C PRO A 146 -0.42 -13.81 4.46
N PHE A 147 -1.23 -13.59 3.42
CA PHE A 147 -0.73 -13.21 2.11
C PHE A 147 -0.06 -11.83 2.17
N TRP A 148 -0.71 -10.83 2.79
CA TRP A 148 -0.19 -9.48 2.88
C TRP A 148 1.02 -9.36 3.81
N GLU A 149 1.06 -10.11 4.92
CA GLU A 149 2.27 -10.26 5.75
C GLU A 149 3.45 -10.80 4.93
N CYS A 150 3.21 -11.81 4.09
CA CYS A 150 4.22 -12.36 3.18
C CYS A 150 4.64 -11.38 2.07
N MET A 151 3.84 -10.37 1.77
CA MET A 151 4.22 -9.22 0.91
C MET A 151 4.97 -8.14 1.69
N GLY A 152 5.18 -8.34 3.00
CA GLY A 152 5.88 -7.44 3.91
C GLY A 152 5.06 -6.21 4.29
N PHE A 153 3.74 -6.37 4.39
CA PHE A 153 2.87 -5.41 5.07
C PHE A 153 2.85 -5.71 6.57
N THR A 154 2.69 -4.67 7.38
CA THR A 154 2.46 -4.73 8.82
C THR A 154 0.97 -4.59 9.09
N LEU A 155 0.40 -5.53 9.82
CA LEU A 155 -1.02 -5.56 10.20
C LEU A 155 -1.24 -4.77 11.49
N MET A 156 -2.42 -4.17 11.62
CA MET A 156 -2.85 -3.42 12.80
C MET A 156 -4.21 -3.95 13.25
N ASP A 157 -4.18 -4.91 14.18
CA ASP A 157 -5.37 -5.64 14.64
C ASP A 157 -6.37 -4.75 15.39
N ASP A 158 -5.87 -3.73 16.10
CA ASP A 158 -6.65 -2.91 17.04
C ASP A 158 -7.15 -1.58 16.45
N ARG A 159 -6.95 -1.33 15.15
CA ARG A 159 -7.43 -0.08 14.53
C ARG A 159 -8.90 -0.22 14.16
N PRO A 160 -9.81 0.61 14.69
CA PRO A 160 -11.19 0.66 14.21
C PRO A 160 -11.18 1.09 12.74
N SER A 161 -11.39 0.14 11.82
CA SER A 161 -11.59 0.47 10.41
C SER A 161 -13.05 0.83 10.19
N SER A 162 -13.29 1.82 9.33
CA SER A 162 -14.63 2.15 8.87
C SER A 162 -15.16 1.14 7.82
N GLY A 163 -14.29 0.34 7.21
CA GLY A 163 -14.61 -0.61 6.14
C GLY A 163 -14.85 -2.06 6.58
N GLY A 164 -14.55 -2.41 7.83
CA GLY A 164 -14.82 -3.73 8.40
C GLY A 164 -13.75 -4.80 8.13
N GLY A 165 -12.65 -4.45 7.45
CA GLY A 165 -11.45 -5.29 7.32
C GLY A 165 -10.28 -4.88 8.23
N THR A 166 -9.21 -5.66 8.19
CA THR A 166 -7.98 -5.45 8.98
C THR A 166 -7.10 -4.41 8.29
N PHE A 167 -6.73 -3.33 8.98
CA PHE A 167 -5.84 -2.31 8.41
C PHE A 167 -4.42 -2.86 8.32
N ALA A 168 -3.74 -2.65 7.19
CA ALA A 168 -2.34 -2.97 7.04
C ALA A 168 -1.61 -1.89 6.23
N PHE A 169 -0.30 -1.79 6.43
CA PHE A 169 0.52 -0.81 5.74
C PHE A 169 1.89 -1.34 5.36
N LYS A 170 2.51 -0.72 4.37
CA LYS A 170 3.89 -0.96 3.98
C LYS A 170 4.61 0.38 3.77
N VAL A 171 5.65 0.62 4.55
CA VAL A 171 6.56 1.76 4.32
C VAL A 171 7.34 1.52 3.05
N LEU A 172 7.50 2.56 2.23
CA LEU A 172 8.30 2.57 1.01
C LEU A 172 9.55 3.42 1.23
N PRO A 173 10.70 2.81 1.59
CA PRO A 173 11.94 3.54 1.83
C PRO A 173 12.37 4.30 0.58
N ARG A 174 12.84 5.54 0.77
CA ARG A 174 13.40 6.33 -0.31
C ARG A 174 14.74 6.91 0.11
N THR A 175 15.79 6.42 -0.52
CA THR A 175 17.17 6.80 -0.22
C THR A 175 17.79 7.61 -1.35
N PHE A 176 18.74 8.45 -0.98
CA PHE A 176 19.46 9.34 -1.87
C PHE A 176 20.95 9.20 -1.63
N ASN A 177 21.73 9.19 -2.70
CA ASN A 177 23.17 9.29 -2.59
C ASN A 177 23.55 10.72 -2.24
N LEU A 178 24.35 10.86 -1.18
CA LEU A 178 24.98 12.12 -0.82
C LEU A 178 26.26 12.31 -1.65
N GLY A 179 26.49 13.52 -2.15
CA GLY A 179 27.72 13.95 -2.79
C GLY A 179 28.81 14.36 -1.78
N ASP A 180 29.74 15.22 -2.17
CA ASP A 180 30.90 15.62 -1.35
C ASP A 180 30.68 16.92 -0.54
N GLY A 181 29.44 17.43 -0.46
CA GLY A 181 29.12 18.62 0.31
C GLY A 181 29.35 18.48 1.83
N GLU A 182 29.31 19.61 2.54
CA GLU A 182 29.46 19.64 4.00
C GLU A 182 28.41 18.74 4.67
N ARG A 183 28.82 18.04 5.73
CA ARG A 183 28.00 17.09 6.46
C ARG A 183 27.31 17.78 7.62
N VAL A 184 25.99 17.77 7.63
CA VAL A 184 25.18 18.46 8.65
C VAL A 184 24.32 17.42 9.38
N PRO A 185 24.60 17.14 10.66
CA PRO A 185 23.70 16.38 11.53
C PRO A 185 22.30 16.99 11.55
N TYR A 186 21.28 16.14 11.38
CA TYR A 186 19.89 16.55 11.48
C TYR A 186 19.11 15.62 12.42
N MET A 187 18.02 16.16 12.96
CA MET A 187 16.98 15.38 13.60
C MET A 187 15.62 15.94 13.20
N ILE A 188 14.75 15.08 12.71
CA ILE A 188 13.37 15.38 12.33
C ILE A 188 12.46 14.51 13.19
N SER A 189 11.54 15.13 13.90
CA SER A 189 10.60 14.44 14.79
C SER A 189 9.17 14.86 14.48
N PHE A 190 8.26 13.90 14.43
CA PHE A 190 6.83 14.14 14.22
C PHE A 190 6.05 13.89 15.50
N PHE A 191 5.08 14.76 15.79
CA PHE A 191 4.29 14.75 17.01
C PHE A 191 2.81 14.85 16.67
N THR A 192 1.98 14.16 17.45
CA THR A 192 0.54 14.41 17.45
C THR A 192 0.26 15.76 18.10
N GLN A 193 -0.91 16.35 17.82
CA GLN A 193 -1.35 17.56 18.50
C GLN A 193 -1.31 17.43 20.03
N ARG A 194 -1.68 16.27 20.57
CA ARG A 194 -1.67 16.02 22.02
C ARG A 194 -0.26 16.09 22.60
N GLU A 195 0.70 15.45 21.93
CA GLU A 195 2.09 15.41 22.42
C GLU A 195 2.77 16.78 22.29
N ARG A 196 2.44 17.58 21.26
CA ARG A 196 3.03 18.91 21.01
C ARG A 196 2.98 19.89 22.19
N TYR A 197 1.93 19.82 23.00
CA TYR A 197 1.67 20.79 24.08
C TYR A 197 2.04 20.27 25.47
N LYS A 198 2.74 19.12 25.57
CA LYS A 198 3.30 18.64 26.83
C LYS A 198 4.65 19.29 27.12
N ASP A 199 5.03 19.31 28.39
CA ASP A 199 6.35 19.77 28.83
C ASP A 199 7.48 18.91 28.23
N GLU A 200 7.25 17.60 28.15
CA GLU A 200 8.13 16.62 27.53
C GLU A 200 7.41 15.94 26.35
N PRO A 201 7.40 16.57 25.16
CA PRO A 201 6.69 16.04 24.01
C PRO A 201 7.35 14.74 23.52
N LYS A 202 6.55 13.71 23.27
CA LYS A 202 7.02 12.43 22.71
C LYS A 202 6.71 12.37 21.22
N ALA A 203 7.75 12.21 20.41
CA ALA A 203 7.59 12.00 18.98
C ALA A 203 7.02 10.59 18.74
N PHE A 204 6.09 10.45 17.80
CA PHE A 204 5.65 9.13 17.34
C PHE A 204 6.56 8.58 16.22
N ALA A 205 7.27 9.47 15.52
CA ALA A 205 8.27 9.12 14.53
C ALA A 205 9.46 10.07 14.64
N GLN A 206 10.67 9.53 14.52
CA GLN A 206 11.93 10.28 14.57
C GLN A 206 12.88 9.74 13.51
N PHE A 207 13.55 10.66 12.83
CA PHE A 207 14.56 10.40 11.82
C PHE A 207 15.76 11.29 12.12
N ASP A 208 16.91 10.68 12.37
CA ASP A 208 18.18 11.38 12.58
C ASP A 208 19.26 10.80 11.67
N GLY A 209 20.29 11.60 11.43
CA GLY A 209 21.37 11.21 10.55
C GLY A 209 22.24 12.38 10.15
N ILE A 210 22.98 12.18 9.08
CA ILE A 210 23.89 13.18 8.50
C ILE A 210 23.40 13.52 7.09
N GLY A 211 23.02 14.78 6.87
CA GLY A 211 22.67 15.30 5.56
C GLY A 211 23.86 15.95 4.85
N GLU A 212 23.70 16.22 3.56
CA GLU A 212 24.65 16.99 2.75
C GLU A 212 24.15 18.41 2.53
N GLN A 213 24.96 19.42 2.87
CA GLN A 213 24.69 20.78 2.45
C GLN A 213 24.99 20.96 0.96
N LEU A 214 23.96 21.26 0.19
CA LEU A 214 24.02 21.56 -1.23
C LEU A 214 24.52 23.00 -1.47
N ARG A 215 24.94 23.29 -2.70
CA ARG A 215 25.43 24.63 -3.11
C ARG A 215 24.42 25.76 -2.90
N ASP A 216 23.14 25.45 -2.90
CA ASP A 216 22.06 26.42 -2.65
C ASP A 216 21.75 26.61 -1.16
N GLY A 217 22.47 25.91 -0.28
CA GLY A 217 22.33 25.96 1.17
C GLY A 217 21.28 25.01 1.75
N ARG A 218 20.53 24.26 0.94
CA ARG A 218 19.62 23.21 1.43
C ARG A 218 20.40 21.99 1.93
N ILE A 219 19.82 21.25 2.86
CA ILE A 219 20.40 20.00 3.38
C ILE A 219 19.67 18.81 2.76
N GLN A 220 20.32 18.03 1.90
CA GLN A 220 19.80 16.78 1.36
C GLN A 220 19.91 15.67 2.40
N LEU A 221 18.81 14.98 2.69
CA LEU A 221 18.82 13.80 3.56
C LEU A 221 19.26 12.56 2.78
N GLN A 222 19.90 11.61 3.45
CA GLN A 222 20.22 10.30 2.88
C GLN A 222 18.96 9.44 2.70
N GLU A 223 17.97 9.63 3.56
CA GLU A 223 16.69 8.94 3.51
C GLU A 223 15.55 9.93 3.78
N ARG A 224 14.42 9.73 3.11
CA ARG A 224 13.20 10.50 3.34
C ARG A 224 12.72 10.31 4.78
N ALA A 225 12.52 11.42 5.51
CA ALA A 225 11.75 11.42 6.74
C ALA A 225 10.26 11.55 6.39
N PHE A 226 9.37 10.76 6.99
CA PHE A 226 7.95 10.77 6.69
C PHE A 226 7.08 10.75 7.94
N CYS A 227 5.91 11.37 7.85
CA CYS A 227 4.97 11.59 8.94
C CYS A 227 3.83 10.58 8.85
N PHE A 228 4.04 9.38 9.38
CA PHE A 228 3.02 8.33 9.42
C PHE A 228 2.94 7.70 10.81
N ASN A 229 1.75 7.71 11.40
CA ASN A 229 1.42 6.97 12.61
C ASN A 229 0.34 5.93 12.29
N PRO A 230 0.63 4.62 12.38
CA PRO A 230 -0.35 3.59 12.02
C PRO A 230 -1.53 3.50 13.00
N GLU A 231 -1.37 4.02 14.23
CA GLU A 231 -2.40 4.00 15.29
C GLU A 231 -3.47 5.09 15.12
N ASP A 232 -3.13 6.17 14.41
CA ASP A 232 -4.04 7.31 14.24
C ASP A 232 -5.08 7.04 13.15
N ASP A 233 -6.27 7.62 13.33
CA ASP A 233 -7.27 7.71 12.27
C ASP A 233 -6.81 8.65 11.14
N GLN A 234 -7.56 8.64 10.03
CA GLN A 234 -7.30 9.63 8.98
C GLN A 234 -7.70 11.01 9.53
N HIS A 235 -6.89 12.04 9.24
CA HIS A 235 -7.13 13.48 9.54
C HIS A 235 -6.59 14.07 10.86
N VAL A 236 -5.45 13.58 11.36
CA VAL A 236 -4.78 14.19 12.54
C VAL A 236 -3.92 15.41 12.15
N ASP A 237 -3.96 16.45 13.00
CA ASP A 237 -3.03 17.59 12.92
C ASP A 237 -1.66 17.21 13.48
N TYR A 238 -0.73 16.90 12.58
CA TYR A 238 0.66 16.60 12.94
C TYR A 238 1.53 17.85 13.01
N PHE A 239 2.50 17.80 13.92
CA PHE A 239 3.56 18.78 14.07
C PHE A 239 4.90 18.16 13.71
N VAL A 240 5.80 18.97 13.17
CA VAL A 240 7.15 18.58 12.79
C VAL A 240 8.16 19.48 13.49
N LYS A 241 9.13 18.87 14.15
CA LYS A 241 10.29 19.54 14.75
C LYS A 241 11.50 19.20 13.90
N ILE A 242 12.28 20.21 13.51
CA ILE A 242 13.50 20.07 12.73
C ILE A 242 14.64 20.69 13.52
N GLU A 243 15.71 19.91 13.70
CA GLU A 243 16.95 20.32 14.35
C GLU A 243 18.13 20.10 13.39
N LEU A 244 19.04 21.08 13.34
CA LEU A 244 20.29 21.01 12.59
C LEU A 244 21.44 21.33 13.54
N ASP A 245 22.47 20.50 13.60
CA ASP A 245 23.59 20.64 14.55
C ASP A 245 23.11 20.80 16.01
N GLY A 246 22.03 20.10 16.37
CA GLY A 246 21.40 20.19 17.70
C GLY A 246 20.68 21.50 17.99
N ARG A 247 20.53 22.41 17.01
CA ARG A 247 19.77 23.64 17.14
C ARG A 247 18.38 23.48 16.53
N LEU A 248 17.36 23.89 17.29
CA LEU A 248 16.00 23.95 16.79
C LEU A 248 15.88 25.00 15.69
N VAL A 249 15.46 24.59 14.49
CA VAL A 249 15.23 25.50 13.36
C VAL A 249 13.76 25.65 13.01
N HIS A 250 12.92 24.67 13.34
CA HIS A 250 11.47 24.71 13.08
C HIS A 250 10.68 23.81 14.04
N PHE A 251 9.50 24.27 14.52
CA PHE A 251 8.55 23.42 15.26
C PHE A 251 7.09 23.88 15.16
N ASP A 252 6.41 23.49 14.09
CA ASP A 252 5.00 23.85 13.85
C ASP A 252 4.22 22.72 13.14
N LYS A 253 2.96 22.96 12.82
CA LYS A 253 2.10 22.02 12.09
C LYS A 253 2.67 21.72 10.71
N ALA A 254 2.77 20.44 10.37
CA ALA A 254 3.32 20.00 9.09
C ALA A 254 2.58 20.59 7.88
N LYS A 255 1.26 20.83 8.01
CA LYS A 255 0.41 21.37 6.94
C LYS A 255 0.53 22.88 6.66
N TYR A 256 1.26 23.63 7.49
CA TYR A 256 1.36 25.08 7.33
C TYR A 256 2.37 25.48 6.24
N GLU A 257 2.14 26.63 5.62
CA GLU A 257 3.04 27.20 4.61
C GLU A 257 4.44 27.45 5.17
N GLU A 258 4.54 27.85 6.45
CA GLU A 258 5.81 28.01 7.15
C GLU A 258 6.61 26.70 7.16
N SER A 259 5.98 25.57 7.51
CA SER A 259 6.60 24.23 7.42
C SER A 259 7.04 23.87 6.00
N THR A 260 6.27 24.28 4.99
CA THR A 260 6.65 24.07 3.58
C THR A 260 7.94 24.82 3.24
N SER A 261 8.13 26.03 3.77
CA SER A 261 9.35 26.82 3.57
C SER A 261 10.62 26.15 4.13
N PHE A 262 10.47 25.23 5.09
CA PHE A 262 11.54 24.41 5.66
C PHE A 262 11.74 23.06 4.96
N GLY A 263 10.94 22.73 3.94
CA GLY A 263 11.08 21.51 3.13
C GLY A 263 10.08 20.39 3.45
N VAL A 264 9.01 20.70 4.19
CA VAL A 264 7.90 19.77 4.38
C VAL A 264 7.05 19.74 3.11
N GLU A 265 6.91 18.56 2.54
CA GLU A 265 6.11 18.29 1.34
C GLU A 265 5.02 17.27 1.67
N ARG A 266 4.09 17.03 0.73
CA ARG A 266 3.04 16.02 0.86
C ARG A 266 3.03 15.11 -0.35
N ASP A 267 3.02 13.80 -0.12
CA ASP A 267 3.02 12.81 -1.19
C ASP A 267 1.59 12.52 -1.73
N PRO A 268 1.44 11.72 -2.80
CA PRO A 268 0.11 11.36 -3.33
C PRO A 268 -0.77 10.53 -2.37
N GLY A 269 -0.18 9.92 -1.35
CA GLY A 269 -0.88 9.23 -0.26
C GLY A 269 -1.32 10.18 0.88
N TYR A 270 -1.12 11.49 0.70
CA TYR A 270 -1.40 12.55 1.65
C TYR A 270 -0.53 12.54 2.92
N ASP A 271 0.56 11.76 2.94
CA ASP A 271 1.51 11.78 4.05
C ASP A 271 2.51 12.93 3.88
N PHE A 272 2.84 13.60 4.98
CA PHE A 272 3.88 14.62 4.97
C PHE A 272 5.26 13.97 4.97
N TYR A 273 6.22 14.57 4.27
CA TYR A 273 7.60 14.09 4.26
C TYR A 273 8.61 15.23 4.10
N ILE A 274 9.88 14.92 4.36
CA ILE A 274 11.03 15.79 4.13
C ILE A 274 12.12 14.97 3.44
N GLU A 275 12.62 15.47 2.32
CA GLU A 275 13.83 14.95 1.65
C GLU A 275 14.97 15.97 1.67
N ARG A 276 14.64 17.27 1.78
CA ARG A 276 15.57 18.37 1.85
C ARG A 276 15.11 19.37 2.89
N ILE A 277 15.99 19.79 3.79
CA ILE A 277 15.71 20.86 4.75
C ILE A 277 16.18 22.20 4.16
N ASN A 278 15.39 23.26 4.31
CA ASN A 278 15.78 24.61 3.94
C ASN A 278 16.09 25.45 5.19
N PRO A 279 17.37 25.61 5.57
CA PRO A 279 17.74 26.31 6.80
C PRO A 279 17.61 27.84 6.70
N LYS A 280 17.45 28.42 5.50
CA LYS A 280 17.49 29.88 5.29
C LYS A 280 16.29 30.63 5.89
N HIS A 281 15.28 29.91 6.39
CA HIS A 281 14.13 30.48 7.10
C HIS A 281 14.24 30.34 8.63
N ALA A 282 15.33 29.75 9.15
CA ALA A 282 15.59 29.75 10.57
C ALA A 282 15.82 31.19 11.03
N SER A 283 14.76 31.82 11.53
CA SER A 283 14.83 33.14 12.15
C SER A 283 15.74 33.02 13.36
N VAL A 284 16.82 33.81 13.39
CA VAL A 284 17.68 33.98 14.56
C VAL A 284 16.90 34.57 15.72
#